data_AF-A0A943HT25-F1
#
_entry.id   AF-A0A943HT25-F1
#
_cell.length_a   1.000
_cell.length_b   1.000
_cell.length_c   1.000
_cell.angle_alpha   90.00
_cell.angle_beta   90.00
_cell.angle_gamma   90.00
#
_symmetry.space_group_name_H-M   'P 1'
#
loop_
_entity.id
_entity.type
_entity.pdbx_description
1 polymer ?
#
loop_
_entity_poly.entity_id
_entity_poly.type
_entity_poly.pdbx_seq_one_letter_code
_entity_poly.pdbx_strand_id
1 'polypeptide(L)'
;MKVLLPPALALVVLLNSCDGGGRAVPRPEGYPRIALYEAVYRSDSIGPVIFESNAGTAVTERRQGADGTGWLTLAYPRYGATLYLTASPATASTLGGIIDNRLERISLNIGGATTELTELTGKGGWHGRVTLTPSGSATPLQILATSPRGDCVVSGALFLEGAATATSPDSLAPALEAVRDDLIHAVNALR
;
A
#
# COMPACT_ATOMS: atom_id res chain seq x y z
N MET A 1 94.09 4.11 9.86
CA MET A 1 93.50 4.48 11.16
C MET A 1 92.26 5.33 10.91
N LYS A 2 91.14 4.96 11.57
CA LYS A 2 89.89 5.70 11.82
C LYS A 2 89.00 6.10 10.63
N VAL A 3 88.04 5.20 10.41
CA VAL A 3 86.63 5.33 9.99
C VAL A 3 86.00 6.72 10.28
N LEU A 4 85.21 7.24 9.35
CA LEU A 4 83.86 7.78 9.66
C LEU A 4 83.00 7.87 8.37
N LEU A 5 81.93 7.08 8.36
CA LEU A 5 80.83 7.06 7.38
C LEU A 5 79.83 8.18 7.75
N PRO A 6 79.31 8.99 6.82
CA PRO A 6 78.07 9.71 7.07
C PRO A 6 76.87 8.95 6.44
N PRO A 7 75.72 9.01 7.11
CA PRO A 7 74.63 8.06 6.97
C PRO A 7 73.77 8.37 5.73
N ALA A 8 73.10 7.33 5.26
CA ALA A 8 71.96 7.39 4.36
C ALA A 8 71.02 8.53 4.77
N LEU A 9 70.99 9.60 3.96
CA LEU A 9 70.00 10.66 4.10
C LEU A 9 68.68 10.10 3.59
N ALA A 10 67.97 9.47 4.52
CA ALA A 10 66.65 8.94 4.35
C ALA A 10 65.73 10.00 3.74
N LEU A 11 65.19 9.63 2.59
CA LEU A 11 64.07 10.27 1.91
C LEU A 11 62.88 10.34 2.90
N VAL A 12 62.71 11.48 3.58
CA VAL A 12 61.52 11.79 4.36
C VAL A 12 60.68 12.74 3.53
N VAL A 13 59.79 12.16 2.72
CA VAL A 13 58.66 12.90 2.11
C VAL A 13 57.71 13.25 3.26
N LEU A 14 57.78 14.48 3.73
CA LEU A 14 56.86 15.04 4.70
C LEU A 14 55.52 15.34 3.99
N LEU A 15 54.64 14.34 3.91
CA LEU A 15 53.21 14.54 3.63
C LEU A 15 52.56 15.17 4.86
N ASN A 16 52.69 16.48 5.02
CA ASN A 16 51.85 17.25 5.94
C ASN A 16 50.45 17.37 5.35
N SER A 17 49.58 16.41 5.66
CA SER A 17 48.14 16.58 5.50
C SER A 17 47.64 17.48 6.64
N CYS A 18 47.39 18.74 6.31
CA CYS A 18 46.78 19.69 7.22
C CYS A 18 45.31 19.32 7.49
N ASP A 19 44.99 19.28 8.78
CA ASP A 19 43.69 19.48 9.40
C ASP A 19 42.52 18.55 8.99
N GLY A 20 42.48 17.38 9.64
CA GLY A 20 41.32 16.49 9.69
C GLY A 20 40.24 16.95 10.68
N GLY A 21 39.98 18.26 10.81
CA GLY A 21 38.87 18.84 11.57
C GLY A 21 37.50 18.64 10.90
N GLY A 22 37.41 17.74 9.91
CA GLY A 22 36.15 17.31 9.32
C GLY A 22 35.39 16.48 10.33
N ARG A 23 34.48 17.13 11.07
CA ARG A 23 33.37 16.45 11.77
C ARG A 23 32.86 15.38 10.83
N ALA A 24 32.97 14.10 11.18
CA ALA A 24 32.48 13.02 10.33
C ALA A 24 31.00 13.29 10.06
N VAL A 25 30.70 13.81 8.86
CA VAL A 25 29.33 14.07 8.45
C VAL A 25 28.74 12.69 8.20
N PRO A 26 27.70 12.28 8.95
CA PRO A 26 27.03 11.03 8.66
C PRO A 26 26.64 11.06 7.19
N ARG A 27 27.00 10.00 6.45
CA ARG A 27 26.50 9.86 5.08
C ARG A 27 24.97 9.88 5.17
N PRO A 28 24.26 10.48 4.19
CA PRO A 28 22.81 10.43 4.17
C PRO A 28 22.36 8.98 4.37
N GLU A 29 21.66 8.70 5.46
CA GLU A 29 21.06 7.39 5.68
C GLU A 29 20.02 7.20 4.58
N GLY A 30 20.24 6.21 3.71
CA GLY A 30 19.23 5.84 2.73
C GLY A 30 18.03 5.26 3.48
N TYR A 31 16.87 5.91 3.37
CA TYR A 31 15.63 5.34 3.90
C TYR A 31 15.42 3.93 3.31
N PRO A 32 15.02 2.94 4.12
CA PRO A 32 14.73 1.60 3.63
C PRO A 32 13.72 1.64 2.49
N ARG A 33 14.08 1.09 1.32
CA ARG A 33 13.13 0.95 0.21
C ARG A 33 12.29 -0.31 0.45
N ILE A 34 10.97 -0.14 0.49
CA ILE A 34 10.04 -1.25 0.59
C ILE A 34 10.10 -2.06 -0.70
N ALA A 35 10.32 -3.38 -0.58
CA ALA A 35 10.29 -4.27 -1.73
C ALA A 35 8.84 -4.48 -2.18
N LEU A 36 8.53 -4.04 -3.41
CA LEU A 36 7.19 -4.17 -3.98
C LEU A 36 6.86 -5.61 -4.36
N TYR A 37 5.58 -5.96 -4.36
CA TYR A 37 5.08 -7.16 -5.03
C TYR A 37 5.14 -6.99 -6.54
N GLU A 38 5.36 -8.08 -7.26
CA GLU A 38 5.18 -8.08 -8.72
C GLU A 38 3.68 -7.96 -9.04
N ALA A 39 3.35 -7.32 -10.17
CA ALA A 39 1.98 -7.19 -10.67
C ALA A 39 1.51 -8.52 -11.31
N VAL A 40 1.51 -9.58 -10.52
CA VAL A 40 1.03 -10.91 -10.87
C VAL A 40 -0.25 -11.13 -10.09
N TYR A 41 -1.32 -11.51 -10.78
CA TYR A 41 -2.64 -11.60 -10.19
C TYR A 41 -3.17 -13.03 -10.19
N ARG A 42 -3.95 -13.38 -9.16
CA ARG A 42 -4.70 -14.64 -9.07
C ARG A 42 -6.18 -14.35 -8.91
N SER A 43 -7.03 -15.24 -9.40
CA SER A 43 -8.46 -15.14 -9.14
C SER A 43 -8.77 -15.49 -7.69
N ASP A 44 -9.59 -14.65 -7.06
CA ASP A 44 -10.15 -14.84 -5.73
C ASP A 44 -11.68 -14.62 -5.78
N SER A 45 -12.38 -15.08 -4.74
CA SER A 45 -13.83 -14.86 -4.63
C SER A 45 -14.27 -14.42 -3.24
N ILE A 46 -15.38 -13.67 -3.23
CA ILE A 46 -16.13 -13.25 -2.03
C ILE A 46 -17.60 -13.60 -2.29
N GLY A 47 -18.03 -14.77 -1.82
CA GLY A 47 -19.32 -15.33 -2.21
C GLY A 47 -19.38 -15.51 -3.74
N PRO A 48 -20.41 -14.99 -4.43
CA PRO A 48 -20.54 -15.12 -5.89
C PRO A 48 -19.64 -14.14 -6.68
N VAL A 49 -19.08 -13.12 -6.04
CA VAL A 49 -18.25 -12.11 -6.71
C VAL A 49 -16.86 -12.67 -6.95
N ILE A 50 -16.38 -12.60 -8.19
CA ILE A 50 -15.03 -12.99 -8.57
C ILE A 50 -14.25 -11.74 -8.93
N PHE A 51 -12.99 -11.69 -8.50
CA PHE A 51 -12.06 -10.61 -8.81
C PHE A 51 -10.63 -11.17 -8.86
N GLU A 52 -9.67 -10.30 -9.15
CA GLU A 52 -8.26 -10.66 -9.15
C GLU A 52 -7.51 -9.89 -8.06
N SER A 53 -6.73 -10.61 -7.24
CA SER A 53 -5.90 -10.05 -6.18
C SER A 53 -4.42 -10.29 -6.50
N ASN A 54 -3.52 -9.46 -5.95
CA ASN A 54 -2.09 -9.66 -6.13
C ASN A 54 -1.67 -11.01 -5.54
N ALA A 55 -0.99 -11.84 -6.34
CA ALA A 55 -0.62 -13.21 -6.03
C ALA A 55 0.33 -13.31 -4.82
N GLY A 56 1.06 -12.23 -4.50
CA GLY A 56 1.92 -12.14 -3.33
C GLY A 56 1.21 -11.87 -2.00
N THR A 57 -0.09 -11.58 -2.01
CA THR A 57 -0.91 -11.45 -0.80
C THR A 57 -1.24 -12.80 -0.17
N ALA A 58 -1.50 -12.83 1.14
CA ALA A 58 -2.00 -14.01 1.83
C ALA A 58 -3.47 -13.84 2.21
N VAL A 59 -4.32 -14.82 1.91
CA VAL A 59 -5.69 -14.86 2.43
C VAL A 59 -5.64 -15.28 3.90
N THR A 60 -6.06 -14.40 4.80
CA THR A 60 -6.05 -14.67 6.25
C THR A 60 -7.42 -15.02 6.80
N GLU A 61 -8.49 -14.54 6.16
CA GLU A 61 -9.87 -14.87 6.53
C GLU A 61 -10.75 -14.88 5.29
N ARG A 62 -11.69 -15.83 5.24
CA ARG A 62 -12.81 -15.84 4.30
C ARG A 62 -14.05 -16.33 5.03
N ARG A 63 -15.12 -15.54 5.01
CA ARG A 63 -16.38 -15.84 5.71
C ARG A 63 -17.58 -15.47 4.84
N GLN A 64 -18.68 -16.19 5.02
CA GLN A 64 -19.98 -15.88 4.44
C GLN A 64 -21.04 -15.82 5.55
N GLY A 65 -21.88 -14.79 5.50
CA GLY A 65 -22.97 -14.55 6.43
C GLY A 65 -24.25 -15.22 5.94
N ALA A 66 -25.20 -15.42 6.86
CA ALA A 66 -26.51 -15.98 6.53
C ALA A 66 -27.35 -15.07 5.61
N ASP A 67 -27.06 -13.77 5.62
CA ASP A 67 -27.63 -12.74 4.74
C ASP A 67 -27.01 -12.72 3.34
N GLY A 68 -26.03 -13.60 3.08
CA GLY A 68 -25.26 -13.64 1.83
C GLY A 68 -24.10 -12.66 1.78
N THR A 69 -23.87 -11.84 2.82
CA THR A 69 -22.70 -10.96 2.88
C THR A 69 -21.44 -11.81 2.95
N GLY A 70 -20.48 -11.53 2.08
CA GLY A 70 -19.17 -12.19 2.08
C GLY A 70 -18.08 -11.27 2.59
N TRP A 71 -17.11 -11.83 3.31
CA TRP A 71 -15.91 -11.13 3.79
C TRP A 71 -14.66 -11.87 3.34
N LEU A 72 -13.64 -11.10 2.98
CA LEU A 72 -12.32 -11.59 2.65
C LEU A 72 -11.27 -10.64 3.19
N THR A 73 -10.26 -11.21 3.84
CA THR A 73 -9.12 -10.46 4.38
C THR A 73 -7.85 -10.91 3.67
N LEU A 74 -7.12 -9.95 3.10
CA LEU A 74 -5.86 -10.15 2.41
C LEU A 74 -4.75 -9.42 3.17
N ALA A 75 -3.74 -10.14 3.63
CA ALA A 75 -2.55 -9.55 4.19
C ALA A 75 -1.55 -9.18 3.09
N TYR A 76 -0.94 -8.01 3.23
CA TYR A 76 0.26 -7.56 2.52
C TYR A 76 1.44 -7.53 3.51
N PRO A 77 2.05 -8.68 3.86
CA PRO A 77 3.13 -8.72 4.85
C PRO A 77 4.30 -7.77 4.56
N ARG A 78 4.69 -7.59 3.29
CA ARG A 78 5.79 -6.68 2.92
C ARG A 78 5.48 -5.22 3.21
N TYR A 79 4.20 -4.86 3.26
CA TYR A 79 3.74 -3.49 3.44
C TYR A 79 3.26 -3.22 4.87
N GLY A 80 3.22 -4.24 5.74
CA GLY A 80 2.64 -4.14 7.07
C GLY A 80 1.19 -3.64 6.99
N ALA A 81 0.40 -4.22 6.10
CA ALA A 81 -0.95 -3.76 5.82
C ALA A 81 -1.91 -4.93 5.59
N THR A 82 -3.17 -4.72 5.91
CA THR A 82 -4.24 -5.70 5.75
C THR A 82 -5.42 -5.07 5.00
N LEU A 83 -5.80 -5.67 3.89
CA LEU A 83 -6.95 -5.28 3.09
C LEU A 83 -8.18 -6.08 3.50
N TYR A 84 -9.20 -5.37 3.97
CA TYR A 84 -10.51 -5.94 4.29
C TYR A 84 -11.47 -5.67 3.15
N LEU A 85 -12.09 -6.72 2.61
CA LEU A 85 -13.09 -6.66 1.55
C LEU A 85 -14.41 -7.23 2.05
N THR A 86 -15.51 -6.60 1.64
CA THR A 86 -16.87 -7.03 1.90
C THR A 86 -17.67 -7.00 0.59
N ALA A 87 -18.32 -8.09 0.25
CA ALA A 87 -19.34 -8.14 -0.81
C ALA A 87 -20.72 -8.18 -0.14
N SER A 88 -21.48 -7.11 -0.30
CA SER A 88 -22.82 -6.95 0.27
C SER A 88 -23.88 -7.17 -0.81
N PRO A 89 -24.73 -8.20 -0.68
CA PRO A 89 -25.92 -8.32 -1.52
C PRO A 89 -26.80 -7.08 -1.41
N ALA A 90 -27.39 -6.68 -2.53
CA ALA A 90 -28.26 -5.52 -2.61
C ALA A 90 -29.53 -5.86 -3.38
N THR A 91 -30.58 -5.11 -3.09
CA THR A 91 -31.80 -5.05 -3.90
C THR A 91 -31.98 -3.61 -4.38
N ALA A 92 -32.91 -3.38 -5.30
CA ALA A 92 -33.24 -2.04 -5.76
C ALA A 92 -33.59 -1.08 -4.59
N SER A 93 -34.18 -1.59 -3.50
CA SER A 93 -34.55 -0.77 -2.33
C SER A 93 -33.41 -0.56 -1.33
N THR A 94 -32.43 -1.47 -1.25
CA THR A 94 -31.33 -1.36 -0.27
C THR A 94 -30.05 -0.78 -0.86
N LEU A 95 -29.89 -0.81 -2.18
CA LEU A 95 -28.67 -0.41 -2.89
C LEU A 95 -28.21 1.01 -2.52
N GLY A 96 -29.11 1.99 -2.57
CA GLY A 96 -28.80 3.38 -2.22
C GLY A 96 -28.29 3.51 -0.79
N GLY A 97 -28.99 2.92 0.18
CA GLY A 97 -28.58 2.97 1.58
C GLY A 97 -27.25 2.30 1.87
N ILE A 98 -26.93 1.19 1.18
CA ILE A 98 -25.61 0.56 1.28
C ILE A 98 -24.52 1.50 0.75
N ILE A 99 -24.72 2.07 -0.44
CA ILE A 99 -23.76 2.99 -1.06
C ILE A 99 -23.53 4.22 -0.16
N ASP A 100 -24.60 4.85 0.32
CA ASP A 100 -24.54 6.04 1.17
C ASP A 100 -23.79 5.75 2.47
N ASN A 101 -24.09 4.61 3.13
CA ASN A 101 -23.36 4.21 4.34
C ASN A 101 -21.87 4.00 4.09
N ARG A 102 -21.49 3.40 2.94
CA ARG A 102 -20.07 3.22 2.60
C ARG A 102 -19.38 4.54 2.30
N LEU A 103 -20.05 5.46 1.61
CA LEU A 103 -19.50 6.78 1.32
C LEU A 103 -19.34 7.63 2.57
N GLU A 104 -20.30 7.57 3.49
CA GLU A 104 -20.19 8.22 4.80
C GLU A 104 -18.96 7.71 5.56
N ARG A 105 -18.75 6.39 5.61
CA ARG A 105 -17.57 5.80 6.26
C ARG A 105 -16.26 6.20 5.58
N ILE A 106 -16.23 6.23 4.24
CA ILE A 106 -15.07 6.69 3.49
C ILE A 106 -14.74 8.15 3.84
N SER A 107 -15.76 9.01 3.87
CA SER A 107 -15.63 10.42 4.26
C SER A 107 -15.08 10.59 5.68
N LEU A 108 -15.62 9.84 6.65
CA LEU A 108 -15.15 9.86 8.04
C LEU A 108 -13.69 9.40 8.16
N ASN A 109 -13.29 8.38 7.40
CA ASN A 109 -11.91 7.86 7.38
C ASN A 109 -10.91 8.81 6.70
N ILE A 110 -11.37 9.60 5.72
CA ILE A 110 -10.57 10.65 5.07
C ILE A 110 -10.34 11.81 6.04
N GLY A 111 -11.34 12.18 6.84
CA GLY A 111 -11.20 13.20 7.88
C GLY A 111 -10.79 14.58 7.36
N GLY A 112 -11.13 14.89 6.10
CA GLY A 112 -10.73 16.14 5.43
C GLY A 112 -9.30 16.18 4.89
N ALA A 113 -8.55 15.08 4.97
CA ALA A 113 -7.22 14.98 4.39
C ALA A 113 -7.26 15.01 2.85
N THR A 114 -6.16 15.47 2.24
CA THR A 114 -6.02 15.46 0.78
C THR A 114 -6.12 14.03 0.28
N THR A 115 -7.04 13.80 -0.65
CA THR A 115 -7.41 12.47 -1.13
C THR A 115 -7.56 12.49 -2.64
N GLU A 116 -6.95 11.50 -3.29
CA GLU A 116 -7.14 11.23 -4.71
C GLU A 116 -8.31 10.27 -4.89
N LEU A 117 -9.18 10.56 -5.85
CA LEU A 117 -10.29 9.68 -6.24
C LEU A 117 -10.05 9.19 -7.67
N THR A 118 -10.09 7.88 -7.86
CA THR A 118 -10.10 7.24 -9.17
C THR A 118 -11.44 6.55 -9.38
N GLU A 119 -12.20 7.00 -10.36
CA GLU A 119 -13.43 6.36 -10.79
C GLU A 119 -13.19 5.59 -12.09
N LEU A 120 -13.77 4.39 -12.18
CA LEU A 120 -13.61 3.53 -13.36
C LEU A 120 -14.80 2.60 -13.54
N THR A 121 -14.99 2.14 -14.77
CA THR A 121 -15.92 1.05 -15.08
C THR A 121 -15.11 -0.15 -15.52
N GLY A 122 -15.19 -1.24 -14.76
CA GLY A 122 -14.44 -2.46 -15.03
C GLY A 122 -14.98 -3.25 -16.22
N LYS A 123 -14.24 -4.27 -16.66
CA LYS A 123 -14.58 -5.08 -17.85
C LYS A 123 -15.92 -5.81 -17.70
N GLY A 124 -16.27 -6.20 -16.47
CA GLY A 124 -17.57 -6.80 -16.14
C GLY A 124 -18.71 -5.79 -15.98
N GLY A 125 -18.50 -4.50 -16.29
CA GLY A 125 -19.51 -3.45 -16.14
C GLY A 125 -19.68 -2.91 -14.71
N TRP A 126 -18.82 -3.32 -13.79
CA TRP A 126 -18.83 -2.80 -12.41
C TRP A 126 -18.38 -1.35 -12.38
N HIS A 127 -19.13 -0.48 -11.72
CA HIS A 127 -18.74 0.91 -11.49
C HIS A 127 -18.00 1.03 -10.17
N GLY A 128 -16.70 1.30 -10.22
CA GLY A 128 -15.81 1.35 -9.07
C GLY A 128 -15.24 2.72 -8.78
N ARG A 129 -14.88 2.91 -7.51
CA ARG A 129 -14.19 4.06 -6.94
C ARG A 129 -13.07 3.56 -6.05
N VAL A 130 -11.87 4.10 -6.25
CA VAL A 130 -10.69 3.84 -5.41
C VAL A 130 -10.21 5.18 -4.89
N THR A 131 -10.11 5.35 -3.58
CA THR A 131 -9.59 6.56 -2.95
C THR A 131 -8.23 6.30 -2.33
N LEU A 132 -7.26 7.19 -2.55
CA LEU A 132 -5.96 7.19 -1.89
C LEU A 132 -5.81 8.47 -1.05
N THR A 133 -5.64 8.30 0.26
CA THR A 133 -5.36 9.35 1.25
C THR A 133 -3.96 9.10 1.80
N PRO A 134 -2.90 9.71 1.23
CA PRO A 134 -1.51 9.33 1.52
C PRO A 134 -1.06 9.54 2.96
N SER A 135 -1.72 10.46 3.69
CA SER A 135 -1.36 10.82 5.05
C SER A 135 -2.60 11.17 5.87
N GLY A 136 -2.53 10.95 7.18
CA GLY A 136 -3.60 11.36 8.10
C GLY A 136 -4.77 10.38 8.21
N SER A 137 -4.68 9.20 7.59
CA SER A 137 -5.66 8.12 7.72
C SER A 137 -5.00 6.79 8.07
N ALA A 138 -5.59 6.04 9.00
CA ALA A 138 -5.22 4.65 9.27
C ALA A 138 -5.66 3.70 8.14
N THR A 139 -6.59 4.17 7.29
CA THR A 139 -7.07 3.45 6.11
C THR A 139 -6.82 4.24 4.82
N PRO A 140 -5.55 4.35 4.38
CA PRO A 140 -5.16 5.24 3.29
C PRO A 140 -5.77 4.84 1.94
N LEU A 141 -6.17 3.58 1.76
CA LEU A 141 -6.84 3.13 0.53
C LEU A 141 -8.22 2.57 0.85
N GLN A 142 -9.22 3.01 0.10
CA GLN A 142 -10.58 2.47 0.20
C GLN A 142 -11.16 2.25 -1.20
N ILE A 143 -12.00 1.23 -1.31
CA ILE A 143 -12.62 0.81 -2.57
C ILE A 143 -14.14 0.70 -2.36
N LEU A 144 -14.90 1.11 -3.37
CA LEU A 144 -16.33 0.89 -3.47
C LEU A 144 -16.70 0.61 -4.92
N ALA A 145 -17.30 -0.54 -5.20
CA ALA A 145 -17.73 -0.93 -6.52
C ALA A 145 -19.16 -1.48 -6.50
N THR A 146 -19.95 -1.07 -7.48
CA THR A 146 -21.34 -1.50 -7.64
C THR A 146 -21.47 -2.35 -8.89
N SER A 147 -22.10 -3.51 -8.73
CA SER A 147 -22.41 -4.43 -9.83
C SER A 147 -23.29 -3.77 -10.90
N PRO A 148 -23.17 -4.17 -12.18
CA PRO A 148 -23.97 -3.61 -13.26
C PRO A 148 -25.48 -3.85 -13.09
N ARG A 149 -25.86 -4.95 -12.41
CA ARG A 149 -27.27 -5.27 -12.12
C ARG A 149 -27.80 -4.58 -10.87
N GLY A 150 -26.94 -3.95 -10.07
CA GLY A 150 -27.31 -3.36 -8.78
C GLY A 150 -27.70 -4.37 -7.71
N ASP A 151 -27.26 -5.63 -7.84
CA ASP A 151 -27.56 -6.74 -6.92
C ASP A 151 -26.43 -7.01 -5.92
N CYS A 152 -25.29 -6.33 -6.06
CA CYS A 152 -24.17 -6.40 -5.15
C CYS A 152 -23.35 -5.11 -5.11
N VAL A 153 -22.82 -4.79 -3.92
CA VAL A 153 -21.83 -3.74 -3.65
C VAL A 153 -20.60 -4.37 -3.01
N VAL A 154 -19.45 -4.20 -3.63
CA VAL A 154 -18.14 -4.55 -3.04
C VAL A 154 -17.56 -3.30 -2.41
N SER A 155 -17.10 -3.40 -1.16
CA SER A 155 -16.40 -2.31 -0.48
C SER A 155 -15.20 -2.84 0.28
N GLY A 156 -14.23 -1.97 0.54
CA GLY A 156 -13.06 -2.37 1.31
C GLY A 156 -12.17 -1.22 1.74
N ALA A 157 -11.27 -1.53 2.65
CA ALA A 157 -10.29 -0.60 3.19
C ALA A 157 -8.97 -1.33 3.46
N LEU A 158 -7.87 -0.74 3.03
CA LEU A 158 -6.52 -1.14 3.44
C LEU A 158 -6.22 -0.50 4.78
N PHE A 159 -5.96 -1.29 5.80
CA PHE A 159 -5.51 -0.84 7.11
C PHE A 159 -4.00 -0.97 7.23
N LEU A 160 -3.33 0.08 7.70
CA LEU A 160 -1.90 0.03 8.02
C LEU A 160 -1.68 -0.48 9.44
N GLU A 161 -0.79 -1.45 9.60
CA GLU A 161 -0.44 -2.03 10.90
C GLU A 161 0.59 -1.15 11.62
N GLY A 162 0.71 -1.31 12.94
CA GLY A 162 1.36 -0.33 13.83
C GLY A 162 2.72 0.20 13.36
N ALA A 163 3.66 -0.65 12.93
CA ALA A 163 4.98 -0.20 12.47
C ALA A 163 4.91 0.64 11.17
N ALA A 164 3.97 0.32 10.27
CA ALA A 164 3.72 1.12 9.07
C ALA A 164 3.14 2.49 9.44
N THR A 165 2.23 2.59 10.41
CA THR A 165 1.68 3.89 10.83
C THR A 165 2.70 4.85 11.45
N ALA A 166 3.80 4.33 12.01
CA ALA A 166 4.91 5.12 12.54
C ALA A 166 5.95 5.54 11.48
N THR A 167 5.82 5.03 10.26
CA THR A 167 6.72 5.30 9.14
C THR A 167 6.32 6.59 8.43
N SER A 168 7.29 7.38 7.95
CA SER A 168 6.99 8.60 7.20
C SER A 168 6.14 8.31 5.94
N PRO A 169 5.16 9.16 5.59
CA PRO A 169 4.32 8.96 4.40
C PRO A 169 5.14 8.74 3.12
N ASP A 170 6.22 9.50 2.92
CA ASP A 170 7.10 9.37 1.75
C ASP A 170 7.75 7.99 1.63
N SER A 171 7.97 7.30 2.76
CA SER A 171 8.52 5.94 2.76
C SER A 171 7.47 4.89 2.41
N LEU A 172 6.19 5.16 2.67
CA LEU A 172 5.07 4.25 2.34
C LEU A 172 4.48 4.49 0.95
N ALA A 173 4.69 5.67 0.37
CA ALA A 173 4.09 6.06 -0.91
C ALA A 173 4.22 4.98 -2.01
N PRO A 174 5.39 4.34 -2.25
CA PRO A 174 5.50 3.29 -3.26
C PRO A 174 4.63 2.06 -2.98
N ALA A 175 4.45 1.71 -1.70
CA ALA A 175 3.60 0.59 -1.31
C ALA A 175 2.11 0.94 -1.46
N LEU A 176 1.72 2.16 -1.10
CA LEU A 176 0.35 2.63 -1.29
C LEU A 176 0.00 2.75 -2.78
N GLU A 177 0.89 3.27 -3.61
CA GLU A 177 0.71 3.32 -5.06
C GLU A 177 0.56 1.91 -5.65
N ALA A 178 1.41 0.96 -5.24
CA ALA A 178 1.28 -0.43 -5.68
C ALA A 178 -0.07 -1.06 -5.29
N VAL A 179 -0.53 -0.86 -4.05
CA VAL A 179 -1.84 -1.39 -3.63
C VAL A 179 -2.99 -0.65 -4.33
N ARG A 180 -2.85 0.65 -4.61
CA ARG A 180 -3.84 1.39 -5.41
C ARG A 180 -4.01 0.77 -6.79
N ASP A 181 -2.90 0.44 -7.45
CA ASP A 181 -2.90 -0.19 -8.76
C ASP A 181 -3.50 -1.60 -8.70
N ASP A 182 -3.19 -2.37 -7.65
CA ASP A 182 -3.82 -3.67 -7.39
C ASP A 182 -5.34 -3.55 -7.20
N LEU A 183 -5.84 -2.51 -6.52
CA LEU A 183 -7.27 -2.25 -6.35
C LEU A 183 -7.95 -1.81 -7.65
N ILE A 184 -7.29 -0.99 -8.45
CA ILE A 184 -7.77 -0.62 -9.79
C ILE A 184 -7.87 -1.86 -10.68
N HIS A 185 -6.87 -2.75 -10.64
CA HIS A 185 -6.89 -4.03 -11.33
C HIS A 185 -8.05 -4.91 -10.84
N ALA A 186 -8.23 -5.02 -9.52
CA ALA A 186 -9.32 -5.78 -8.92
C ALA A 186 -10.69 -5.28 -9.43
N VAL A 187 -10.94 -3.97 -9.45
CA VAL A 187 -12.19 -3.40 -10.01
C VAL A 187 -12.35 -3.77 -11.48
N ASN A 188 -11.28 -3.67 -12.28
CA ASN A 188 -11.32 -4.01 -13.70
C ASN A 188 -11.65 -5.49 -13.95
N ALA A 189 -11.27 -6.37 -13.03
CA ALA A 189 -11.48 -7.81 -13.11
C ALA A 189 -12.78 -8.31 -12.46
N LEU A 190 -13.54 -7.44 -11.78
CA LEU A 190 -14.80 -7.81 -11.13
C LEU A 190 -15.81 -8.40 -12.12
N ARG A 191 -16.42 -9.52 -11.74
CA ARG A 191 -17.46 -10.23 -12.50
C ARG A 191 -18.45 -10.94 -11.57
#